data_AF-A0A835WXP5-F1
#
_entry.id   AF-A0A835WXP5-F1
#
_cell.length_a   1.000
_cell.length_b   1.000
_cell.length_c   1.000
_cell.angle_alpha   90.00
_cell.angle_beta   90.00
_cell.angle_gamma   90.00
#
_symmetry.space_group_name_H-M   'P 1'
#
loop_
_entity.id
_entity.type
_entity.pdbx_description
1 polymer ?
#
loop_
_entity_poly.entity_id
_entity_poly.type
_entity_poly.pdbx_seq_one_letter_code
_entity_poly.pdbx_strand_id
1 'polypeptide(L)'
;MLSGIKIRTKKDLLKCAKKICEIGTKNVVITGISLGKNKISDLVLQDGQHHFNTTKKLSKLNHGSGCTYSSTLAVCIANGKNIIDSSTFAQKYTVK
;
A
#
# COMPACT_ATOMS: atom_id res chain seq x y z
N MET A 1 -6.19 -12.53 -4.98
CA MET A 1 -5.59 -13.84 -5.31
C MET A 1 -4.88 -14.42 -4.09
N LEU A 2 -3.83 -13.78 -3.57
CA LEU A 2 -3.03 -14.30 -2.44
C LEU A 2 -3.81 -14.65 -1.17
N SER A 3 -4.76 -13.81 -0.73
CA SER A 3 -5.57 -14.09 0.47
C SER A 3 -6.82 -14.95 0.20
N GLY A 4 -7.21 -15.12 -1.06
CA GLY A 4 -8.54 -15.64 -1.43
C GLY A 4 -9.73 -14.77 -1.01
N ILE A 5 -9.51 -13.59 -0.43
CA ILE A 5 -10.59 -12.70 0.05
C ILE A 5 -11.00 -11.74 -1.06
N LYS A 6 -12.31 -11.65 -1.31
CA LYS A 6 -12.88 -10.63 -2.20
C LYS A 6 -12.93 -9.28 -1.47
N ILE A 7 -12.24 -8.28 -2.01
CA ILE A 7 -12.15 -6.95 -1.40
C ILE A 7 -13.32 -6.08 -1.89
N ARG A 8 -14.17 -5.63 -0.95
CA ARG A 8 -15.23 -4.65 -1.22
C ARG A 8 -15.19 -3.47 -0.24
N THR A 9 -14.59 -3.68 0.92
CA THR A 9 -14.56 -2.71 2.02
C THR A 9 -13.16 -2.56 2.62
N LYS A 10 -12.97 -1.52 3.43
CA LYS A 10 -11.75 -1.35 4.24
C LYS A 10 -11.53 -2.51 5.22
N LYS A 11 -12.61 -3.10 5.75
CA LYS A 11 -12.53 -4.27 6.64
C LYS A 11 -11.96 -5.49 5.91
N ASP A 12 -12.35 -5.69 4.65
CA ASP A 12 -11.84 -6.80 3.83
C ASP A 12 -10.34 -6.64 3.54
N LEU A 13 -9.88 -5.40 3.32
CA LEU A 13 -8.45 -5.10 3.16
C LEU A 13 -7.64 -5.45 4.39
N LEU A 14 -8.13 -5.12 5.58
CA LEU A 14 -7.43 -5.47 6.82
C LEU A 14 -7.39 -6.99 7.03
N LYS A 15 -8.50 -7.69 6.76
CA LYS A 15 -8.53 -9.17 6.79
C LYS A 15 -7.57 -9.77 5.77
N CYS A 16 -7.53 -9.22 4.57
CA CYS A 16 -6.60 -9.62 3.51
C CYS A 16 -5.14 -9.46 3.94
N ALA A 17 -4.78 -8.29 4.48
CA ALA A 17 -3.42 -8.01 4.94
C ALA A 17 -3.00 -8.95 6.07
N LYS A 18 -3.87 -9.19 7.07
CA LYS A 18 -3.61 -10.14 8.16
C LYS A 18 -3.39 -11.56 7.65
N LYS A 19 -4.23 -12.02 6.71
CA LYS A 19 -4.07 -13.35 6.10
C LYS A 19 -2.79 -13.49 5.28
N ILE A 20 -2.28 -12.41 4.69
CA ILE A 20 -0.97 -12.42 4.02
C ILE A 20 0.17 -12.49 5.06
N CYS A 21 0.04 -11.79 6.19
CA CYS A 21 1.01 -11.92 7.30
C CYS A 21 1.13 -13.35 7.82
N GLU A 22 0.02 -14.09 7.90
CA GLU A 22 -0.01 -15.50 8.33
C GLU A 22 0.85 -16.43 7.44
N ILE A 23 1.19 -16.01 6.21
CA ILE A 23 2.07 -16.76 5.29
C ILE A 23 3.56 -16.60 5.67
N GLY A 24 3.89 -15.75 6.65
CA GLY A 24 5.24 -15.58 7.21
C GLY A 24 5.83 -14.17 7.05
N THR A 25 5.08 -13.22 6.49
CA THR A 25 5.56 -11.84 6.29
C THR A 25 5.29 -10.98 7.54
N LYS A 26 6.29 -10.24 8.01
CA LYS A 26 6.11 -9.34 9.16
C LYS A 26 5.23 -8.12 8.85
N ASN A 27 5.35 -7.59 7.64
CA ASN A 27 4.69 -6.37 7.21
C ASN A 27 4.04 -6.55 5.84
N VAL A 28 2.90 -5.90 5.61
CA VAL A 28 2.18 -5.93 4.33
C VAL A 28 1.80 -4.52 3.90
N VAL A 29 2.07 -4.17 2.65
CA VAL A 29 1.61 -2.95 2.00
C VAL A 29 0.69 -3.31 0.84
N ILE A 30 -0.58 -2.92 0.89
CA ILE A 30 -1.55 -3.08 -0.20
C ILE A 30 -1.74 -1.72 -0.85
N THR A 31 -1.28 -1.55 -2.09
CA THR A 31 -1.34 -0.28 -2.80
C THR A 31 -2.54 -0.17 -3.74
N GLY A 32 -2.82 1.04 -4.20
CA GLY A 32 -3.70 1.25 -5.34
C GLY A 32 -5.19 1.00 -5.06
N ILE A 33 -5.59 1.04 -3.79
CA ILE A 33 -6.95 0.79 -3.35
C ILE A 33 -7.84 1.95 -3.81
N SER A 34 -8.84 1.67 -4.64
CA SER A 34 -9.81 2.66 -5.11
C SER A 34 -11.22 2.33 -4.58
N LEU A 35 -11.50 2.73 -3.34
CA LEU A 35 -12.80 2.53 -2.69
C LEU A 35 -13.73 3.76 -2.76
N GLY A 36 -13.31 4.84 -3.43
CA GLY A 36 -14.08 6.07 -3.53
C GLY A 36 -13.79 6.86 -4.80
N LYS A 37 -14.63 7.85 -5.10
CA LYS A 37 -14.48 8.70 -6.29
C LYS A 37 -13.18 9.51 -6.20
N ASN A 38 -12.35 9.39 -7.23
CA ASN A 38 -11.12 10.16 -7.45
C ASN A 38 -10.06 10.08 -6.33
N LYS A 39 -10.09 9.02 -5.51
CA LYS A 39 -9.11 8.77 -4.46
C LYS A 39 -8.44 7.42 -4.67
N ILE A 40 -7.16 7.38 -4.30
CA ILE A 40 -6.37 6.16 -4.23
C ILE A 40 -5.77 6.06 -2.84
N SER A 41 -5.81 4.87 -2.27
CA SER A 41 -5.32 4.61 -0.92
C SER A 41 -4.33 3.47 -0.93
N ASP A 42 -3.41 3.49 0.03
CA ASP A 42 -2.57 2.36 0.38
C ASP A 42 -2.87 1.97 1.83
N LEU A 43 -2.83 0.67 2.11
CA LEU A 43 -2.90 0.11 3.45
C LEU A 43 -1.53 -0.41 3.83
N VAL A 44 -1.01 0.04 4.97
CA VAL A 44 0.21 -0.51 5.60
C VAL A 44 -0.23 -1.27 6.84
N LEU A 45 0.21 -2.52 6.97
CA LEU A 45 0.06 -3.35 8.17
C LEU A 45 1.45 -3.69 8.70
N GLN A 46 1.73 -3.31 9.95
CA GLN A 46 2.96 -3.60 10.67
C GLN A 46 2.61 -3.90 12.12
N ASP A 47 3.14 -5.00 12.67
CA ASP A 47 3.03 -5.35 14.10
C ASP A 47 1.57 -5.31 14.62
N GLY A 48 0.63 -5.76 13.78
CA GLY A 48 -0.81 -5.75 14.07
C GLY A 48 -1.50 -4.38 13.97
N GLN A 49 -0.74 -3.29 13.83
CA GLN A 49 -1.22 -1.93 13.61
C GLN A 49 -1.34 -1.62 12.13
N HIS A 50 -2.31 -0.79 11.76
CA HIS A 50 -2.56 -0.47 10.37
C HIS A 50 -2.70 1.03 10.13
N HIS A 51 -2.24 1.48 8.96
CA HIS A 51 -2.31 2.87 8.52
C HIS A 51 -2.85 2.96 7.09
N PHE A 52 -3.68 3.97 6.82
CA PHE A 52 -4.20 4.25 5.49
C PHE A 52 -3.65 5.57 4.95
N ASN A 53 -2.88 5.49 3.87
CA ASN A 53 -2.39 6.66 3.14
C ASN A 53 -3.32 6.94 1.97
N THR A 54 -3.95 8.12 1.89
CA THR A 54 -4.91 8.44 0.82
C THR A 54 -4.51 9.70 0.07
N THR A 55 -4.52 9.63 -1.26
CA THR A 55 -4.24 10.76 -2.16
C THR A 55 -5.30 10.88 -3.25
N LYS A 56 -5.23 11.97 -4.02
CA LYS A 56 -6.01 12.15 -5.23
C LYS A 56 -5.49 11.20 -6.31
N LYS A 57 -6.41 10.47 -6.93
CA LYS A 57 -6.08 9.60 -8.06
C LYS A 57 -5.62 10.46 -9.24
N LEU A 58 -4.53 10.06 -9.89
CA LEU A 58 -4.12 10.67 -11.16
C LEU A 58 -5.11 10.31 -12.28
N SER A 59 -5.35 11.26 -13.18
CA SER A 59 -6.19 11.06 -14.36
C SER A 59 -5.50 10.23 -15.45
N LYS A 60 -4.16 10.20 -15.47
CA LYS A 60 -3.37 9.51 -16.49
C LYS A 60 -2.96 8.10 -16.03
N LEU A 61 -3.00 7.15 -16.97
CA LEU A 61 -2.46 5.81 -16.79
C LEU A 61 -0.92 5.87 -16.82
N ASN A 62 -0.30 5.53 -15.70
CA ASN A 62 1.16 5.48 -15.57
C ASN A 62 1.63 4.02 -15.58
N HIS A 63 2.27 3.61 -16.68
CA HIS A 63 2.98 2.33 -16.74
C HIS A 63 4.16 2.35 -15.77
N GLY A 64 4.42 1.23 -15.08
CA GLY A 64 5.53 1.13 -14.13
C GLY A 64 5.30 1.80 -12.77
N SER A 65 4.12 2.37 -12.50
CA SER A 65 3.79 2.98 -11.19
C SER A 65 4.03 2.04 -10.01
N GLY A 66 3.71 0.75 -10.16
CA GLY A 66 4.01 -0.27 -9.14
C GLY A 66 5.51 -0.46 -8.92
N CYS A 67 6.31 -0.55 -9.98
CA CYS A 67 7.77 -0.71 -9.91
C CYS A 67 8.45 0.52 -9.29
N THR A 68 8.01 1.72 -9.67
CA THR A 68 8.47 2.98 -9.07
C THR A 68 8.15 2.99 -7.58
N TYR A 69 6.91 2.67 -7.21
CA TYR A 69 6.49 2.62 -5.81
C TYR A 69 7.35 1.65 -4.98
N SER A 70 7.51 0.40 -5.44
CA SER A 70 8.26 -0.62 -4.70
C SER A 70 9.73 -0.25 -4.56
N SER A 71 10.33 0.31 -5.62
CA SER A 71 11.73 0.75 -5.61
C SER A 71 11.94 1.93 -4.67
N THR A 72 11.06 2.94 -4.71
CA THR A 72 11.11 4.08 -3.79
C THR A 72 10.92 3.66 -2.34
N LEU A 73 9.98 2.74 -2.08
CA LEU A 73 9.75 2.16 -0.75
C LEU A 73 11.01 1.48 -0.23
N ALA A 74 11.64 0.62 -1.05
CA ALA A 74 12.86 -0.08 -0.69
C ALA A 74 14.01 0.88 -0.36
N VAL A 75 14.23 1.90 -1.19
CA VAL A 75 15.26 2.94 -0.95
C VAL A 75 14.99 3.72 0.33
N CYS A 76 13.74 4.06 0.62
CA CYS A 76 13.40 4.76 1.86
C CYS A 76 13.70 3.94 3.11
N ILE A 77 13.34 2.65 3.09
CA ILE A 77 13.62 1.71 4.18
C ILE A 77 15.14 1.52 4.35
N ALA A 78 15.88 1.35 3.25
CA ALA A 78 17.34 1.24 3.28
C ALA A 78 18.00 2.50 3.87
N ASN A 79 17.40 3.67 3.68
CA ASN A 79 17.83 4.94 4.28
C ASN A 79 17.34 5.14 5.73
N GLY A 80 16.86 4.08 6.40
CA GLY A 80 16.49 4.11 7.81
C GLY A 80 15.11 4.68 8.12
N LYS A 81 14.27 4.95 7.10
CA LYS A 81 12.87 5.36 7.35
C LYS A 81 12.02 4.17 7.77
N ASN A 82 11.05 4.41 8.66
CA ASN A 82 10.04 3.40 8.98
C ASN A 82 9.12 3.14 7.76
N ILE A 83 8.38 2.04 7.77
CA ILE A 83 7.58 1.60 6.61
C ILE A 83 6.41 2.53 6.30
N ILE A 84 5.83 3.20 7.31
CA ILE A 84 4.70 4.12 7.15
C ILE A 84 5.17 5.36 6.41
N ASP A 85 6.28 5.96 6.85
CA ASP A 85 6.89 7.12 6.20
C ASP A 85 7.40 6.77 4.80
N SER A 86 7.99 5.59 4.65
CA SER A 86 8.48 5.08 3.38
C SER A 86 7.33 4.90 2.37
N SER A 87 6.21 4.30 2.79
CA SER A 87 5.00 4.13 1.97
C SER A 87 4.40 5.48 1.58
N THR A 88 4.30 6.40 2.54
CA THR A 88 3.79 7.76 2.29
C THR A 88 4.65 8.49 1.27
N PHE A 89 5.97 8.38 1.37
CA PHE A 89 6.90 8.98 0.42
C PHE A 89 6.82 8.32 -0.96
N ALA A 90 6.79 6.99 -1.03
CA ALA A 90 6.66 6.24 -2.28
C ALA A 90 5.37 6.60 -3.03
N GLN A 91 4.26 6.75 -2.30
CA GLN A 91 2.98 7.15 -2.87
C GLN A 91 3.06 8.56 -3.48
N LYS A 92 3.66 9.52 -2.75
CA LYS A 92 3.86 10.89 -3.25
C LYS A 92 4.80 10.95 -4.46
N TYR A 93 5.87 10.15 -4.45
CA TYR A 93 6.85 10.10 -5.54
C TYR A 93 6.25 9.51 -6.81
N THR A 94 5.43 8.46 -6.68
CA THR A 94 4.77 7.77 -7.80
C THR A 94 3.64 8.61 -8.44
N VAL A 95 3.07 9.54 -7.67
CA VAL A 95 1.96 10.42 -8.10
C VAL A 95 2.48 11.75 -8.71
N LYS A 96 3.78 12.00 -8.68
CA LYS A 96 4.40 13.06 -9.49
C LYS A 96 4.44 12.66 -10.97
#